data_AF-A0AAE0TML2-F1
#
_entry.id   AF-A0AAE0TML2-F1
#
_cell.length_a   1.000
_cell.length_b   1.000
_cell.length_c   1.000
_cell.angle_alpha   90.00
_cell.angle_beta   90.00
_cell.angle_gamma   90.00
#
_symmetry.space_group_name_H-M   'P 1'
#
loop_
_entity.id
_entity.type
_entity.pdbx_description
1 polymer ?
#
loop_
_entity_poly.entity_id
_entity_poly.type
_entity_poly.pdbx_seq_one_letter_code
_entity_poly.pdbx_strand_id
1 'polypeptide(L)'
;MSPTVFPLVPYKNGKQHAVVGTSDLSTWHKHLPNERGVDSIIHAFKAIFNHVGVHIHGYYRNTPEVASGPDLAALAELLTTSTAGATVLQVQESGQMLEGVLNRWTVGRISLRSEVDQSLLPKEFTGIPKHTHWDMETHEERLMLGVESRKGFPQALSQWRVLTGFLYGNPADQQNFRSVRDANIQQAVKLFAKAYSPWKLLGKNHADRDSSLRSILVEASAAGSQLFTQLTTFAFEWQSHGKDTVISPALVMRMDENGEPIRRSNTLIEARCARTRS
;
A
#
# COMPACT_ATOMS: atom_id res chain seq x y z
N MET A 1 46.77 38.24 10.15
CA MET A 1 45.34 38.05 9.85
C MET A 1 44.73 37.37 11.07
N SER A 2 44.07 38.16 11.92
CA SER A 2 43.56 37.74 13.22
C SER A 2 42.05 37.49 13.14
N PRO A 3 41.51 36.47 13.83
CA PRO A 3 40.09 36.16 13.77
C PRO A 3 39.27 37.13 14.61
N THR A 4 38.20 37.66 14.02
CA THR A 4 37.23 38.55 14.66
C THR A 4 36.36 37.76 15.63
N VAL A 5 36.49 38.07 16.92
CA VAL A 5 35.62 37.60 18.01
C VAL A 5 34.45 38.56 18.13
N PHE A 6 33.21 38.06 18.01
CA PHE A 6 32.01 38.85 18.32
C PHE A 6 31.70 38.79 19.82
N PRO A 7 31.29 39.91 20.46
CA PRO A 7 31.03 39.95 21.89
C PRO A 7 29.66 39.34 22.23
N LEU A 8 29.64 38.47 23.24
CA LEU A 8 28.43 38.01 23.92
C LEU A 8 27.87 39.16 24.78
N VAL A 9 26.66 39.62 24.46
CA VAL A 9 25.89 40.53 25.31
C VAL A 9 25.06 39.68 26.30
N PRO A 10 25.10 39.92 27.62
CA PRO A 10 24.32 39.16 28.58
C PRO A 10 22.89 39.70 28.64
N TYR A 11 21.89 38.86 28.35
CA TYR A 11 20.49 39.23 28.57
C TYR A 11 20.02 38.77 29.95
N LYS A 12 19.50 39.74 30.71
CA LYS A 12 19.11 39.66 32.13
C LYS A 12 17.90 38.75 32.35
N ASN A 13 17.93 38.06 33.49
CA ASN A 13 16.81 37.38 34.13
C ASN A 13 15.58 38.29 34.27
N GLY A 14 14.46 37.86 33.68
CA GLY A 14 13.14 38.46 33.87
C GLY A 14 12.09 37.35 33.93
N LYS A 15 11.53 37.16 35.13
CA LYS A 15 10.38 36.33 35.52
C LYS A 15 9.58 35.69 34.38
N GLN A 16 9.66 34.36 34.28
CA GLN A 16 8.73 33.55 33.49
C GLN A 16 7.33 33.63 34.10
N HIS A 17 6.44 34.40 33.48
CA HIS A 17 5.02 34.11 33.56
C HIS A 17 4.78 32.87 32.69
N ALA A 18 4.39 31.78 33.34
CA ALA A 18 3.83 30.62 32.67
C ALA A 18 2.51 31.03 32.02
N VAL A 19 2.57 31.48 30.76
CA VAL A 19 1.41 31.44 29.88
C VAL A 19 1.33 30.01 29.41
N VAL A 20 0.40 29.26 29.99
CA VAL A 20 -0.08 28.00 29.44
C VAL A 20 -0.67 28.32 28.07
N GLY A 21 0.18 28.28 27.05
CA GLY A 21 -0.23 28.34 25.66
C GLY A 21 -0.95 27.04 25.36
N THR A 22 -2.28 27.07 25.39
CA THR A 22 -3.08 26.17 24.56
C THR A 22 -2.50 26.25 23.16
N SER A 23 -1.98 25.12 22.67
CA SER A 23 -1.44 24.97 21.32
C SER A 23 -2.53 25.33 20.31
N ASP A 24 -2.57 26.60 19.93
CA ASP A 24 -3.35 27.09 18.80
C ASP A 24 -2.80 26.36 17.57
N LEU A 25 -3.54 25.38 17.07
CA LEU A 25 -3.19 24.65 15.86
C LEU A 25 -2.85 25.68 14.78
N SER A 26 -1.64 25.62 14.24
CA SER A 26 -1.15 26.58 13.26
C SER A 26 -2.15 26.74 12.11
N THR A 27 -2.30 27.97 11.61
CA THR A 27 -3.25 28.39 10.57
C THR A 27 -3.23 27.57 9.27
N TRP A 28 -2.24 26.70 9.05
CA TRP A 28 -2.23 25.79 7.92
C TRP A 28 -3.09 24.53 8.13
N HIS A 29 -3.38 24.11 9.37
CA HIS A 29 -4.18 22.90 9.64
C HIS A 29 -5.59 22.99 9.05
N LYS A 30 -6.21 24.18 9.09
CA LYS A 30 -7.53 24.45 8.46
C LYS A 30 -7.54 24.31 6.93
N HIS A 31 -6.37 24.22 6.30
CA HIS A 31 -6.22 24.04 4.86
C HIS A 31 -5.93 22.59 4.48
N LEU A 32 -5.71 21.70 5.44
CA LEU A 32 -5.53 20.29 5.15
C LEU A 32 -6.82 19.70 4.58
N PRO A 33 -6.72 18.70 3.67
CA PRO A 33 -7.88 17.97 3.23
C PRO A 33 -8.62 17.38 4.44
N ASN A 34 -9.92 17.61 4.53
CA ASN A 34 -10.76 16.85 5.46
C ASN A 34 -10.61 15.35 5.14
N GLU A 35 -10.72 14.50 6.16
CA GLU A 35 -10.74 13.04 5.95
C GLU A 35 -11.74 12.72 4.84
N ARG A 36 -11.29 11.98 3.82
CA ARG A 36 -12.23 11.47 2.83
C ARG A 36 -13.12 10.48 3.56
N GLY A 37 -14.42 10.48 3.27
CA GLY A 37 -15.35 9.56 3.90
C GLY A 37 -14.83 8.12 3.80
N VAL A 38 -14.70 7.45 4.94
CA VAL A 38 -14.21 6.07 5.06
C VAL A 38 -14.94 5.14 4.08
N ASP A 39 -16.23 5.41 3.82
CA ASP A 39 -17.04 4.69 2.82
C ASP A 39 -16.46 4.71 1.39
N SER A 40 -15.87 5.84 0.97
CA SER A 40 -15.24 5.94 -0.35
C SER A 40 -14.02 5.04 -0.46
N ILE A 41 -13.24 4.92 0.62
CA ILE A 41 -12.06 4.04 0.69
C ILE A 41 -12.53 2.58 0.67
N ILE A 42 -13.54 2.25 1.48
CA ILE A 42 -14.13 0.91 1.52
C ILE A 42 -14.63 0.50 0.13
N HIS A 43 -15.39 1.38 -0.53
CA HIS A 43 -15.93 1.12 -1.86
C HIS A 43 -14.81 0.91 -2.89
N ALA A 44 -13.79 1.77 -2.89
CA ALA A 44 -12.68 1.67 -3.83
C ALA A 44 -11.94 0.32 -3.70
N PHE A 45 -11.58 -0.09 -2.48
CA PHE A 45 -10.85 -1.35 -2.27
C PHE A 45 -11.72 -2.58 -2.51
N LYS A 46 -13.01 -2.56 -2.15
CA LYS A 46 -13.95 -3.64 -2.53
C LYS A 46 -14.07 -3.78 -4.05
N ALA A 47 -14.15 -2.66 -4.77
CA ALA A 47 -14.21 -2.67 -6.23
C ALA A 47 -12.92 -3.25 -6.83
N ILE A 48 -11.74 -2.83 -6.37
CA ILE A 48 -10.45 -3.36 -6.84
C ILE A 48 -10.37 -4.87 -6.64
N PHE A 49 -10.67 -5.38 -5.44
CA PHE A 49 -10.61 -6.83 -5.17
C PHE A 49 -11.63 -7.61 -6.00
N ASN A 50 -12.82 -7.05 -6.22
CA ASN A 50 -13.81 -7.64 -7.11
C ASN A 50 -13.35 -7.64 -8.57
N HIS A 51 -12.76 -6.55 -9.07
CA HIS A 51 -12.21 -6.48 -10.42
C HIS A 51 -11.07 -7.46 -10.64
N VAL A 52 -10.22 -7.68 -9.64
CA VAL A 52 -9.21 -8.76 -9.65
C VAL A 52 -9.87 -10.12 -9.80
N GLY A 53 -10.92 -10.40 -9.02
CA GLY A 53 -11.71 -11.63 -9.17
C GLY A 53 -12.26 -11.77 -10.59
N VAL A 54 -12.97 -10.77 -11.10
CA VAL A 54 -13.54 -10.78 -12.47
C VAL A 54 -12.45 -11.01 -13.53
N HIS A 55 -11.29 -10.38 -13.38
CA HIS A 55 -10.16 -10.54 -14.28
C HIS A 55 -9.64 -11.99 -14.29
N ILE A 56 -9.42 -12.58 -13.11
CA ILE A 56 -8.92 -13.96 -13.01
C ILE A 56 -9.93 -14.94 -13.62
N HIS A 57 -11.21 -14.85 -13.23
CA HIS A 57 -12.25 -15.75 -13.73
C HIS A 57 -12.56 -15.55 -15.22
N GLY A 58 -12.36 -14.33 -15.76
CA GLY A 58 -12.64 -14.01 -17.15
C GLY A 58 -11.56 -14.45 -18.14
N TYR A 59 -10.29 -14.50 -17.70
CA TYR A 59 -9.13 -14.68 -18.58
C TYR A 59 -8.24 -15.89 -18.24
N TYR A 60 -8.43 -16.52 -17.08
CA TYR A 60 -7.60 -17.62 -16.62
C TYR A 60 -8.45 -18.82 -16.19
N ARG A 61 -7.90 -20.03 -16.35
CA ARG A 61 -8.47 -21.29 -15.89
C ARG A 61 -7.84 -21.72 -14.56
N ASN A 62 -8.53 -22.57 -13.82
CA ASN A 62 -8.08 -23.05 -12.51
C ASN A 62 -6.92 -24.03 -12.58
N THR A 63 -6.76 -24.74 -13.69
CA THR A 63 -5.68 -25.72 -13.90
C THR A 63 -4.65 -25.19 -14.89
N PRO A 64 -3.35 -25.21 -14.57
CA PRO A 64 -2.32 -24.77 -15.51
C PRO A 64 -2.13 -25.79 -16.64
N GLU A 65 -1.74 -25.30 -17.82
CA GLU A 65 -0.95 -26.09 -18.77
C GLU A 65 0.45 -26.32 -18.19
N VAL A 66 1.23 -27.23 -18.80
CA VAL A 66 2.60 -27.49 -18.37
C VAL A 66 3.39 -26.16 -18.37
N ALA A 67 3.72 -25.68 -17.18
CA ALA A 67 4.47 -24.44 -17.01
C ALA A 67 5.93 -24.66 -17.43
N SER A 68 6.46 -23.75 -18.26
CA SER A 68 7.87 -23.79 -18.64
C SER A 68 8.75 -23.22 -17.52
N GLY A 69 10.05 -23.56 -17.52
CA GLY A 69 11.01 -22.99 -16.56
C GLY A 69 10.96 -21.44 -16.44
N PRO A 70 10.87 -20.69 -17.55
CA PRO A 70 10.72 -19.23 -17.52
C PRO A 70 9.40 -18.73 -16.90
N ASP A 71 8.31 -19.49 -16.99
CA ASP A 71 7.02 -19.14 -16.38
C ASP A 71 7.11 -19.29 -14.86
N LEU A 72 7.71 -20.40 -14.40
CA LEU A 72 7.94 -20.67 -12.98
C LEU A 72 8.88 -19.64 -12.35
N ALA A 73 9.92 -19.20 -13.07
CA ALA A 73 10.80 -18.13 -12.60
C ALA A 73 10.06 -16.79 -12.46
N ALA A 74 9.22 -16.43 -13.43
CA ALA A 74 8.41 -15.22 -13.36
C ALA A 74 7.36 -15.29 -12.24
N LEU A 75 6.75 -16.46 -12.03
CA LEU A 75 5.85 -16.68 -10.89
C LEU A 75 6.59 -16.60 -9.56
N ALA A 76 7.78 -17.19 -9.46
CA ALA A 76 8.62 -17.08 -8.26
C ALA A 76 9.00 -15.63 -7.95
N GLU A 77 9.29 -14.81 -8.97
CA GLU A 77 9.54 -13.36 -8.82
C GLU A 77 8.30 -12.64 -8.25
N LEU A 78 7.10 -12.93 -8.78
CA LEU A 78 5.84 -12.41 -8.25
C LEU A 78 5.59 -12.87 -6.80
N LEU A 79 5.88 -14.13 -6.49
CA LEU A 79 5.66 -14.69 -5.16
C LEU A 79 6.64 -14.14 -4.12
N THR A 80 7.91 -14.00 -4.48
CA THR A 80 8.96 -13.42 -3.62
C THR A 80 8.64 -11.98 -3.25
N THR A 81 8.12 -11.20 -4.21
CA THR A 81 7.65 -9.83 -3.97
C THR A 81 6.30 -9.77 -3.23
N SER A 82 5.53 -10.86 -3.21
CA SER A 82 4.25 -10.95 -2.50
C SER A 82 4.39 -11.39 -1.03
N THR A 83 5.52 -11.96 -0.59
CA THR A 83 5.70 -12.70 0.70
C THR A 83 4.54 -13.64 1.05
N ALA A 84 3.76 -14.08 0.06
CA ALA A 84 2.70 -15.02 0.31
C ALA A 84 3.36 -16.31 0.80
N GLY A 85 2.86 -16.88 1.90
CA GLY A 85 3.10 -18.28 2.23
C GLY A 85 2.57 -19.25 1.17
N ALA A 86 2.00 -18.73 0.07
CA ALA A 86 1.65 -19.48 -1.12
C ALA A 86 2.92 -19.91 -1.88
N THR A 87 3.14 -21.21 -1.91
CA THR A 87 4.17 -21.83 -2.75
C THR A 87 3.71 -21.91 -4.20
N VAL A 88 4.67 -22.01 -5.14
CA VAL A 88 4.39 -22.27 -6.56
C VAL A 88 3.42 -23.44 -6.75
N LEU A 89 3.56 -24.48 -5.92
CA LEU A 89 2.70 -25.67 -5.93
C LEU A 89 1.24 -25.35 -5.57
N GLN A 90 1.01 -24.54 -4.52
CA GLN A 90 -0.34 -24.15 -4.12
C GLN A 90 -1.05 -23.31 -5.19
N VAL A 91 -0.30 -22.49 -5.94
CA VAL A 91 -0.84 -21.71 -7.07
C VAL A 91 -1.23 -22.62 -8.25
N GLN A 92 -0.47 -23.69 -8.49
CA GLN A 92 -0.79 -24.67 -9.53
C GLN A 92 -2.06 -25.47 -9.22
N GLU A 93 -2.39 -25.65 -7.95
CA GLU A 93 -3.51 -26.50 -7.51
C GLU A 93 -4.84 -25.75 -7.34
N SER A 94 -4.85 -24.40 -7.34
CA SER A 94 -6.06 -23.62 -7.07
C SER A 94 -6.11 -22.28 -7.81
N GLY A 95 -7.14 -22.10 -8.64
CA GLY A 95 -7.40 -20.82 -9.31
C GLY A 95 -7.71 -19.67 -8.35
N GLN A 96 -8.20 -19.95 -7.12
CA GLN A 96 -8.36 -18.93 -6.09
C GLN A 96 -7.01 -18.35 -5.64
N MET A 97 -5.93 -19.13 -5.73
CA MET A 97 -4.59 -18.64 -5.39
C MET A 97 -4.03 -17.68 -6.45
N LEU A 98 -4.45 -17.79 -7.72
CA LEU A 98 -4.13 -16.79 -8.74
C LEU A 98 -4.72 -15.42 -8.38
N GLU A 99 -5.96 -15.42 -7.88
CA GLU A 99 -6.59 -14.21 -7.36
C GLU A 99 -5.84 -13.66 -6.14
N GLY A 100 -5.44 -14.55 -5.22
CA GLY A 100 -4.64 -14.21 -4.04
C GLY A 100 -3.32 -13.53 -4.38
N VAL A 101 -2.57 -14.11 -5.31
CA VAL A 101 -1.28 -13.58 -5.75
C VAL A 101 -1.45 -12.23 -6.45
N LEU A 102 -2.45 -12.06 -7.32
CA LEU A 102 -2.71 -10.77 -7.97
C LEU A 102 -3.12 -9.69 -6.96
N ASN A 103 -4.00 -10.01 -5.99
CA ASN A 103 -4.36 -9.07 -4.93
C ASN A 103 -3.14 -8.67 -4.09
N ARG A 104 -2.33 -9.64 -3.65
CA ARG A 104 -1.15 -9.35 -2.82
C ARG A 104 -0.13 -8.51 -3.55
N TRP A 105 0.12 -8.84 -4.81
CA TRP A 105 1.04 -8.11 -5.65
C TRP A 105 0.54 -6.68 -5.96
N THR A 106 -0.75 -6.51 -6.20
CA THR A 106 -1.36 -5.19 -6.39
C THR A 106 -1.21 -4.33 -5.13
N VAL A 107 -1.55 -4.89 -3.96
CA VAL A 107 -1.42 -4.21 -2.67
C VAL A 107 0.04 -3.86 -2.35
N GLY A 108 0.98 -4.78 -2.58
CA GLY A 108 2.41 -4.54 -2.33
C GLY A 108 2.97 -3.31 -3.07
N ARG A 109 2.40 -2.97 -4.23
CA ARG A 109 2.79 -1.79 -5.03
C ARG A 109 2.18 -0.47 -4.57
N ILE A 110 1.13 -0.53 -3.76
CA ILE A 110 0.46 0.63 -3.18
C ILE A 110 0.62 0.73 -1.67
N SER A 111 1.21 -0.26 -1.02
CA SER A 111 1.42 -0.30 0.43
C SER A 111 2.73 0.36 0.88
N LEU A 112 3.47 1.01 -0.03
CA LEU A 112 4.80 1.59 0.22
C LEU A 112 5.89 0.57 0.58
N ARG A 113 5.59 -0.72 0.41
CA ARG A 113 6.51 -1.83 0.56
C ARG A 113 7.43 -2.02 -0.65
N SER A 114 6.89 -1.83 -1.85
CA SER A 114 7.68 -1.99 -3.09
C SER A 114 8.82 -0.99 -3.16
N GLU A 115 9.89 -1.36 -3.84
CA GLU A 115 10.93 -0.40 -4.22
C GLU A 115 10.32 0.78 -4.99
N VAL A 116 10.97 1.93 -4.89
CA VAL A 116 10.47 3.20 -5.44
C VAL A 116 10.19 3.09 -6.94
N ASP A 117 11.01 2.33 -7.67
CA ASP A 117 10.89 2.08 -9.10
C ASP A 117 9.72 1.15 -9.47
N GLN A 118 9.21 0.37 -8.51
CA GLN A 118 8.08 -0.55 -8.70
C GLN A 118 6.78 -0.03 -8.09
N SER A 119 6.84 1.02 -7.27
CA SER A 119 5.66 1.61 -6.65
C SER A 119 4.69 2.16 -7.70
N LEU A 120 3.39 2.04 -7.39
CA LEU A 120 2.32 2.71 -8.11
C LEU A 120 1.94 4.05 -7.45
N LEU A 121 2.66 4.46 -6.41
CA LEU A 121 2.47 5.72 -5.72
C LEU A 121 3.56 6.74 -6.10
N PRO A 122 3.31 8.05 -5.91
CA PRO A 122 4.35 9.07 -6.07
C PRO A 122 5.60 8.75 -5.26
N LYS A 123 6.78 9.00 -5.82
CA LYS A 123 8.07 8.76 -5.13
C LYS A 123 8.17 9.57 -3.84
N GLU A 124 7.51 10.73 -3.79
CA GLU A 124 7.41 11.59 -2.62
C GLU A 124 6.75 10.87 -1.44
N PHE A 125 5.87 9.90 -1.71
CA PHE A 125 5.18 9.10 -0.69
C PHE A 125 6.06 7.96 -0.17
N THR A 126 7.14 7.61 -0.88
CA THR A 126 7.98 6.44 -0.57
C THR A 126 9.24 6.76 0.22
N GLY A 127 9.63 8.04 0.32
CA GLY A 127 10.90 8.47 0.91
C GLY A 127 11.08 8.04 2.37
N ILE A 128 10.17 8.43 3.27
CA ILE A 128 10.22 8.06 4.69
C ILE A 128 9.99 6.55 4.91
N PRO A 129 8.97 5.92 4.31
CA PRO A 129 8.74 4.48 4.38
C PRO A 129 10.00 3.65 4.11
N LYS A 130 10.76 4.00 3.07
CA LYS A 130 12.00 3.30 2.69
C LYS A 130 13.06 3.29 3.80
N HIS A 131 13.24 4.40 4.50
CA HIS A 131 14.26 4.53 5.56
C HIS A 131 13.79 3.99 6.92
N THR A 132 12.48 3.94 7.12
CA THR A 132 11.88 3.50 8.39
C THR A 132 11.41 2.05 8.34
N HIS A 133 11.45 1.43 7.15
CA HIS A 133 10.83 0.13 6.88
C HIS A 133 9.34 0.11 7.28
N TRP A 134 8.68 1.27 7.26
CA TRP A 134 7.25 1.36 7.48
C TRP A 134 6.51 1.09 6.17
N ASP A 135 5.39 0.38 6.24
CA ASP A 135 4.51 0.11 5.12
C ASP A 135 3.05 0.01 5.62
N MET A 136 2.10 -0.02 4.69
CA MET A 136 0.67 -0.15 5.00
C MET A 136 0.23 -1.62 5.10
N GLU A 137 1.11 -2.56 5.45
CA GLU A 137 0.79 -3.98 5.65
C GLU A 137 1.10 -4.44 7.09
N THR A 138 0.26 -5.32 7.66
CA THR A 138 0.58 -5.94 8.94
C THR A 138 1.52 -7.13 8.74
N HIS A 139 2.53 -7.24 9.61
CA HIS A 139 3.51 -8.32 9.61
C HIS A 139 3.63 -8.90 11.03
N GLU A 140 3.31 -10.19 11.20
CA GLU A 140 3.27 -10.89 12.50
C GLU A 140 4.62 -10.87 13.24
N GLU A 141 5.73 -11.00 12.49
CA GLU A 141 7.09 -11.00 13.04
C GLU A 141 7.61 -9.59 13.37
N ARG A 142 6.99 -8.55 12.80
CA ARG A 142 7.20 -7.17 13.26
C ARG A 142 6.21 -6.90 14.38
N LEU A 143 6.40 -7.60 15.50
CA LEU A 143 6.10 -7.01 16.81
C LEU A 143 6.47 -5.53 16.75
N MET A 144 5.59 -4.65 17.20
CA MET A 144 5.74 -3.18 17.20
C MET A 144 7.00 -2.72 17.96
N LEU A 145 8.19 -3.05 17.46
CA LEU A 145 9.47 -3.00 18.15
C LEU A 145 10.49 -2.11 17.43
N GLY A 146 10.25 -1.72 16.18
CA GLY A 146 11.26 -0.98 15.39
C GLY A 146 11.08 0.54 15.40
N VAL A 147 9.92 1.02 14.94
CA VAL A 147 9.70 2.45 14.62
C VAL A 147 8.36 2.98 15.10
N GLU A 148 7.28 2.22 14.95
CA GLU A 148 5.94 2.62 15.41
C GLU A 148 5.84 2.76 16.94
N SER A 149 6.72 2.11 17.70
CA SER A 149 6.81 2.23 19.17
C SER A 149 7.59 3.46 19.64
N ARG A 150 8.27 4.19 18.75
CA ARG A 150 8.95 5.42 19.11
C ARG A 150 7.91 6.48 19.45
N LYS A 151 8.02 7.06 20.65
CA LYS A 151 7.08 8.11 21.11
C LYS A 151 6.97 9.23 20.08
N GLY A 152 5.75 9.52 19.64
CA GLY A 152 5.44 10.58 18.66
C GLY A 152 5.71 10.23 17.20
N PHE A 153 6.30 9.06 16.88
CA PHE A 153 6.49 8.66 15.48
C PHE A 153 5.16 8.44 14.74
N PRO A 154 4.17 7.71 15.27
CA PRO A 154 2.85 7.57 14.65
C PRO A 154 2.19 8.91 14.29
N GLN A 155 2.23 9.86 15.23
CA GLN A 155 1.69 11.20 15.04
C GLN A 155 2.45 11.97 13.96
N ALA A 156 3.79 11.97 14.02
CA ALA A 156 4.63 12.63 13.03
C ALA A 156 4.45 12.03 11.62
N LEU A 157 4.30 10.70 11.54
CA LEU A 157 4.05 9.99 10.29
C LEU A 157 2.68 10.37 9.70
N SER A 158 1.61 10.36 10.49
CA SER A 158 0.28 10.79 10.06
C SER A 158 0.32 12.21 9.49
N GLN A 159 0.92 13.16 10.23
CA GLN A 159 1.04 14.55 9.79
C GLN A 159 1.88 14.69 8.52
N TRP A 160 2.99 13.96 8.43
CA TRP A 160 3.82 13.95 7.24
C TRP A 160 3.05 13.45 6.01
N ARG A 161 2.26 12.37 6.14
CA ARG A 161 1.48 11.82 5.01
C ARG A 161 0.48 12.84 4.47
N VAL A 162 -0.27 13.49 5.37
CA VAL A 162 -1.28 14.48 4.99
C VAL A 162 -0.65 15.74 4.41
N LEU A 163 0.43 16.25 5.02
CA LEU A 163 1.18 17.39 4.50
C LEU A 163 1.80 17.10 3.14
N THR A 164 2.38 15.91 2.96
CA THR A 164 2.95 15.50 1.68
C THR A 164 1.86 15.42 0.61
N GLY A 165 0.72 14.81 0.92
CA GLY A 165 -0.44 14.78 0.02
C GLY A 165 -0.95 16.17 -0.36
N PHE A 166 -1.08 17.06 0.63
CA PHE A 166 -1.52 18.43 0.42
C PHE A 166 -0.56 19.22 -0.49
N LEU A 167 0.75 19.16 -0.21
CA LEU A 167 1.77 19.89 -0.99
C LEU A 167 1.97 19.30 -2.39
N TYR A 168 1.81 17.98 -2.54
CA TYR A 168 1.91 17.31 -3.84
C TYR A 168 0.70 17.61 -4.74
N GLY A 169 -0.47 17.82 -4.14
CA GLY A 169 -1.74 17.95 -4.83
C GLY A 169 -2.28 16.59 -5.30
N ASN A 170 -3.27 16.60 -6.17
CA ASN A 170 -3.87 15.39 -6.71
C ASN A 170 -2.90 14.70 -7.69
N PRO A 171 -2.42 13.46 -7.40
CA PRO A 171 -1.50 12.77 -8.30
C PRO A 171 -2.07 12.57 -9.71
N ALA A 172 -3.39 12.45 -9.84
CA ALA A 172 -4.04 12.29 -11.14
C ALA A 172 -3.82 13.48 -12.07
N ASP A 173 -3.47 14.67 -11.55
CA ASP A 173 -3.24 15.89 -12.32
C ASP A 173 -1.76 16.08 -12.72
N GLN A 174 -0.84 15.32 -12.09
CA GLN A 174 0.60 15.41 -12.31
C GLN A 174 1.09 14.56 -13.51
N GLN A 175 1.42 15.19 -14.64
CA GLN A 175 1.85 14.48 -15.86
C GLN A 175 3.10 13.61 -15.66
N ASN A 176 4.08 14.10 -14.89
CA ASN A 176 5.32 13.35 -14.62
C ASN A 176 5.01 12.05 -13.87
N PHE A 177 4.13 12.11 -12.86
CA PHE A 177 3.70 10.92 -12.14
C PHE A 177 2.92 9.96 -13.01
N ARG A 178 1.93 10.44 -13.78
CA ARG A 178 1.17 9.59 -14.71
C ARG A 178 2.10 8.82 -15.65
N SER A 179 3.11 9.50 -16.21
CA SER A 179 4.06 8.89 -17.13
C SER A 179 4.90 7.78 -16.48
N VAL A 180 5.41 8.01 -15.26
CA VAL A 180 6.18 7.01 -14.49
C VAL A 180 5.28 5.84 -14.08
N ARG A 181 4.10 6.13 -13.52
CA ARG A 181 3.11 5.12 -13.13
C ARG A 181 2.72 4.25 -14.32
N ASP A 182 2.43 4.85 -15.48
CA ASP A 182 1.98 4.10 -16.66
C ASP A 182 3.11 3.22 -17.23
N ALA A 183 4.37 3.66 -17.14
CA ALA A 183 5.53 2.83 -17.46
C ALA A 183 5.66 1.64 -16.49
N ASN A 184 5.51 1.88 -15.18
CA ASN A 184 5.54 0.84 -14.16
C ASN A 184 4.40 -0.16 -14.37
N ILE A 185 3.18 0.31 -14.68
CA ILE A 185 2.02 -0.53 -15.02
C ILE A 185 2.30 -1.35 -16.28
N GLN A 186 2.89 -0.76 -17.32
CA GLN A 186 3.24 -1.49 -18.54
C GLN A 186 4.22 -2.65 -18.26
N GLN A 187 5.23 -2.41 -17.44
CA GLN A 187 6.19 -3.44 -17.03
C GLN A 187 5.52 -4.52 -16.17
N ALA A 188 4.69 -4.10 -15.21
CA ALA A 188 3.87 -4.94 -14.36
C ALA A 188 2.98 -5.89 -15.18
N VAL A 189 2.25 -5.37 -16.17
CA VAL A 189 1.39 -6.18 -17.07
C VAL A 189 2.20 -7.22 -17.83
N LYS A 190 3.39 -6.86 -18.34
CA LYS A 190 4.27 -7.81 -19.06
C LYS A 190 4.75 -8.95 -18.15
N LEU A 191 5.18 -8.62 -16.94
CA LEU A 191 5.64 -9.62 -15.96
C LEU A 191 4.50 -10.58 -15.60
N PHE A 192 3.32 -10.04 -15.32
CA PHE A 192 2.14 -10.83 -14.98
C PHE A 192 1.68 -11.72 -16.15
N ALA A 193 1.62 -11.18 -17.37
CA ALA A 193 1.26 -11.93 -18.57
C ALA A 193 2.18 -13.12 -18.82
N LYS A 194 3.47 -12.99 -18.50
CA LYS A 194 4.45 -14.08 -18.56
C LYS A 194 4.21 -15.10 -17.44
N ALA A 195 4.15 -14.65 -16.19
CA ALA A 195 4.00 -15.55 -15.04
C ALA A 195 2.70 -16.37 -15.07
N TYR A 196 1.62 -15.79 -15.58
CA TYR A 196 0.30 -16.41 -15.62
C TYR A 196 0.01 -17.09 -16.97
N SER A 197 1.01 -17.15 -17.87
CA SER A 197 0.84 -17.76 -19.19
C SER A 197 0.29 -19.20 -19.12
N PRO A 198 0.69 -20.07 -18.15
CA PRO A 198 0.18 -21.45 -18.09
C PRO A 198 -1.32 -21.55 -17.79
N TRP A 199 -1.91 -20.56 -17.14
CA TRP A 199 -3.33 -20.56 -16.77
C TRP A 199 -4.21 -19.81 -17.77
N LYS A 200 -3.66 -19.29 -18.88
CA LYS A 200 -4.44 -18.50 -19.83
C LYS A 200 -5.59 -19.31 -20.45
N LEU A 201 -6.78 -18.72 -20.55
CA LEU A 201 -7.88 -19.28 -21.34
C LEU A 201 -7.62 -19.10 -22.85
N LEU A 202 -7.73 -20.20 -23.60
CA LEU A 202 -7.65 -20.18 -25.06
C LEU A 202 -8.86 -19.43 -25.65
N GLY A 203 -8.63 -18.71 -26.75
CA GLY A 203 -9.68 -17.96 -27.47
C GLY A 203 -10.08 -16.62 -26.83
N LYS A 204 -9.52 -16.24 -25.68
CA LYS A 204 -9.72 -14.90 -25.09
C LYS A 204 -8.74 -13.88 -25.70
N ASN A 205 -9.24 -12.68 -25.96
CA ASN A 205 -8.45 -11.58 -26.52
C ASN A 205 -7.35 -11.14 -25.55
N HIS A 206 -6.11 -11.10 -26.04
CA HIS A 206 -4.95 -10.66 -25.28
C HIS A 206 -5.01 -9.17 -24.91
N ALA A 207 -5.49 -8.32 -25.83
CA ALA A 207 -5.56 -6.88 -25.63
C ALA A 207 -6.55 -6.52 -24.50
N ASP A 208 -7.70 -7.19 -24.46
CA ASP A 208 -8.72 -6.96 -23.44
C ASP A 208 -8.24 -7.38 -22.05
N ARG A 209 -7.50 -8.50 -21.97
CA ARG A 209 -6.86 -8.97 -20.73
C ARG A 209 -5.87 -7.94 -20.20
N ASP A 210 -4.95 -7.49 -21.04
CA ASP A 210 -3.94 -6.51 -20.66
C ASP A 210 -4.57 -5.17 -20.26
N SER A 211 -5.62 -4.75 -20.97
CA SER A 211 -6.40 -3.55 -20.64
C SER A 211 -7.14 -3.67 -19.31
N SER A 212 -7.72 -4.84 -19.03
CA SER A 212 -8.38 -5.14 -17.76
C SER A 212 -7.39 -5.06 -16.60
N LEU A 213 -6.21 -5.67 -16.73
CA LEU A 213 -5.17 -5.60 -15.70
C LEU A 213 -4.64 -4.17 -15.51
N ARG A 214 -4.41 -3.43 -16.59
CA ARG A 214 -4.01 -2.02 -16.52
C ARG A 214 -5.02 -1.20 -15.74
N SER A 215 -6.31 -1.40 -15.98
CA SER A 215 -7.38 -0.63 -15.32
C SER A 215 -7.37 -0.88 -13.81
N ILE A 216 -7.24 -2.15 -13.39
CA ILE A 216 -7.10 -2.52 -11.97
C ILE A 216 -5.91 -1.80 -11.32
N LEU A 217 -4.75 -1.76 -11.98
CA LEU A 217 -3.55 -1.14 -11.41
C LEU A 217 -3.65 0.41 -11.37
N VAL A 218 -4.36 1.02 -12.33
CA VAL A 218 -4.66 2.46 -12.28
C VAL A 218 -5.61 2.78 -11.12
N GLU A 219 -6.68 1.99 -10.94
CA GLU A 219 -7.61 2.13 -9.82
C GLU A 219 -6.89 1.94 -8.47
N ALA A 220 -6.04 0.92 -8.36
CA ALA A 220 -5.23 0.68 -7.17
C ALA A 220 -4.29 1.85 -6.86
N SER A 221 -3.62 2.41 -7.87
CA SER A 221 -2.76 3.60 -7.71
C SER A 221 -3.54 4.79 -7.14
N ALA A 222 -4.74 5.04 -7.65
CA ALA A 222 -5.61 6.12 -7.17
C ALA A 222 -6.09 5.86 -5.73
N ALA A 223 -6.57 4.65 -5.43
CA ALA A 223 -7.04 4.26 -4.10
C ALA A 223 -5.91 4.29 -3.05
N GLY A 224 -4.72 3.78 -3.41
CA GLY A 224 -3.53 3.83 -2.55
C GLY A 224 -3.07 5.24 -2.26
N SER A 225 -3.13 6.14 -3.25
CA SER A 225 -2.84 7.56 -3.05
C SER A 225 -3.85 8.20 -2.09
N GLN A 226 -5.15 7.88 -2.24
CA GLN A 226 -6.17 8.35 -1.31
C GLN A 226 -5.93 7.84 0.11
N LEU A 227 -5.65 6.54 0.26
CA LEU A 227 -5.37 5.89 1.55
C LEU A 227 -4.17 6.54 2.25
N PHE A 228 -3.09 6.79 1.51
CA PHE A 228 -1.90 7.45 2.02
C PHE A 228 -2.22 8.81 2.63
N THR A 229 -3.03 9.62 1.96
CA THR A 229 -3.34 11.01 2.37
C THR A 229 -4.36 11.15 3.51
N GLN A 230 -4.81 10.05 4.12
CA GLN A 230 -5.71 10.12 5.28
C GLN A 230 -4.96 10.45 6.57
N LEU A 231 -5.62 11.19 7.47
CA LEU A 231 -5.11 11.48 8.83
C LEU A 231 -5.01 10.18 9.64
N THR A 232 -6.09 9.41 9.62
CA THR A 232 -6.11 8.04 10.15
C THR A 232 -5.09 7.13 9.43
N THR A 233 -4.47 6.20 10.17
CA THR A 233 -3.56 5.19 9.59
C THR A 233 -4.29 3.88 9.35
N PHE A 234 -4.29 3.44 8.09
CA PHE A 234 -4.88 2.18 7.65
C PHE A 234 -3.79 1.14 7.37
N ALA A 235 -4.15 -0.14 7.42
CA ALA A 235 -3.28 -1.21 6.97
C ALA A 235 -4.06 -2.36 6.33
N PHE A 236 -3.38 -3.07 5.45
CA PHE A 236 -3.82 -4.34 4.88
C PHE A 236 -3.33 -5.49 5.76
N GLU A 237 -4.27 -6.31 6.21
CA GLU A 237 -4.00 -7.49 7.02
C GLU A 237 -4.21 -8.76 6.21
N TRP A 238 -3.14 -9.55 6.12
CA TRP A 238 -3.08 -10.77 5.31
C TRP A 238 -3.14 -12.04 6.14
N GLN A 239 -3.50 -11.91 7.41
CA GLN A 239 -3.59 -13.02 8.35
C GLN A 239 -4.98 -13.65 8.30
N SER A 240 -4.99 -14.96 8.50
CA SER A 240 -6.21 -15.74 8.71
C SER A 240 -6.10 -16.43 10.05
N HIS A 241 -7.18 -16.44 10.83
CA HIS A 241 -7.24 -17.23 12.05
C HIS A 241 -7.47 -18.72 11.69
N GLY A 242 -6.40 -19.42 11.30
CA GLY A 242 -6.45 -20.86 10.99
C GLY A 242 -5.49 -21.30 9.88
N LYS A 243 -5.79 -22.45 9.26
CA LYS A 243 -5.01 -23.01 8.13
C LYS A 243 -5.46 -22.47 6.77
N ASP A 244 -6.33 -21.46 6.73
CA ASP A 244 -6.88 -20.94 5.48
C ASP A 244 -5.92 -19.93 4.85
N THR A 245 -5.84 -19.92 3.52
CA THR A 245 -5.00 -18.99 2.78
C THR A 245 -5.79 -17.74 2.43
N VAL A 246 -5.25 -16.56 2.73
CA VAL A 246 -5.90 -15.28 2.41
C VAL A 246 -5.79 -14.96 0.92
N ILE A 247 -6.94 -14.74 0.27
CA ILE A 247 -7.09 -14.38 -1.14
C ILE A 247 -7.21 -12.86 -1.32
N SER A 248 -7.85 -12.16 -0.39
CA SER A 248 -7.84 -10.70 -0.34
C SER A 248 -7.70 -10.24 1.11
N PRO A 249 -6.94 -9.17 1.37
CA PRO A 249 -6.64 -8.76 2.72
C PRO A 249 -7.86 -8.15 3.40
N ALA A 250 -7.84 -8.17 4.73
CA ALA A 250 -8.66 -7.23 5.47
C ALA A 250 -8.07 -5.82 5.33
N LEU A 251 -8.95 -4.80 5.35
CA LEU A 251 -8.54 -3.41 5.50
C LEU A 251 -8.95 -2.95 6.89
N VAL A 252 -7.97 -2.58 7.71
CA VAL A 252 -8.19 -2.22 9.12
C VAL A 252 -7.72 -0.81 9.39
N MET A 253 -8.40 -0.15 10.31
CA MET A 253 -7.96 1.10 10.90
C MET A 253 -7.01 0.79 12.06
N ARG A 254 -5.75 1.23 11.99
CA ARG A 254 -4.72 0.94 13.01
C ARG A 254 -4.57 2.05 14.03
N MET A 255 -4.52 3.30 13.56
CA MET A 255 -4.34 4.48 14.41
C MET A 255 -5.33 5.54 13.99
N ASP A 256 -5.82 6.30 14.97
CA ASP A 256 -6.69 7.44 14.73
C ASP A 256 -5.92 8.65 14.15
N GLU A 257 -6.63 9.76 13.98
CA GLU A 257 -6.11 11.06 13.49
C GLU A 257 -5.00 11.66 14.35
N ASN A 258 -4.88 11.26 15.62
CA ASN A 258 -3.84 11.71 16.54
C ASN A 258 -2.62 10.77 16.54
N GLY A 259 -2.68 9.66 15.79
CA GLY A 259 -1.67 8.62 15.80
C GLY A 259 -1.78 7.67 16.99
N GLU A 260 -2.90 7.70 17.73
CA GLU A 260 -3.13 6.81 18.85
C GLU A 260 -3.67 5.45 18.35
N PRO A 261 -3.20 4.31 18.88
CA PRO A 261 -3.68 2.99 18.49
C PRO A 261 -5.16 2.80 18.80
N ILE A 262 -5.92 2.26 17.85
CA ILE A 262 -7.34 1.95 18.04
C ILE A 262 -7.46 0.63 18.82
N ARG A 263 -8.04 0.70 20.03
CA ARG A 263 -8.07 -0.42 21.00
C ARG A 263 -8.83 -1.67 20.54
N ARG A 264 -9.72 -1.55 19.56
CA ARG A 264 -10.42 -2.68 18.93
C ARG A 264 -10.18 -2.56 17.43
N SER A 265 -9.63 -3.60 16.81
CA SER A 265 -9.42 -3.60 15.36
C SER A 265 -10.74 -3.23 14.68
N ASN A 266 -10.77 -2.06 14.04
CA ASN A 266 -11.91 -1.62 13.29
C ASN A 266 -11.72 -2.12 11.86
N THR A 267 -12.14 -3.36 11.63
CA THR A 267 -12.10 -3.99 10.31
C THR A 267 -13.16 -3.36 9.41
N LEU A 268 -12.69 -2.72 8.34
CA LEU A 268 -13.52 -2.01 7.37
C LEU A 268 -13.88 -2.90 6.18
N ILE A 269 -12.97 -3.79 5.83
CA ILE A 269 -13.15 -4.85 4.84
C ILE A 269 -12.63 -6.13 5.47
N GLU A 270 -13.45 -7.18 5.48
CA GLU A 270 -13.05 -8.50 5.96
C GLU A 270 -12.11 -9.19 4.97
N ALA A 271 -11.15 -9.94 5.50
CA ALA A 271 -10.30 -10.80 4.68
C ALA A 271 -11.15 -11.90 4.03
N ARG A 272 -10.85 -12.24 2.78
CA ARG A 272 -11.46 -13.40 2.12
C ARG A 272 -10.44 -14.52 2.06
N CYS A 273 -10.77 -15.67 2.62
CA CYS A 273 -9.87 -16.82 2.68
C CYS A 273 -10.37 -17.98 1.82
N ALA A 274 -9.43 -18.75 1.27
CA ALA A 274 -9.68 -20.04 0.66
C ALA A 274 -9.30 -21.14 1.66
N ARG A 275 -10.18 -22.14 1.81
CA ARG A 275 -9.85 -23.33 2.61
C ARG A 275 -8.79 -24.14 1.91
N THR A 276 -7.68 -24.37 2.59
CA THR A 276 -6.64 -25.29 2.13
C THR A 276 -7.15 -26.70 2.40
N ARG A 277 -7.43 -27.50 1.35
CA ARG A 277 -7.80 -28.91 1.55
C ARG A 277 -6.59 -29.62 2.15
N SER A 278 -6.78 -30.19 3.35
CA SER A 278 -5.81 -31.06 4.03
C SER A 278 -5.74 -32.43 3.39
#